data_AF-A0A4Q7L4V2-F1
#
_entry.id   AF-A0A4Q7L4V2-F1
#
_cell.length_a   1.000
_cell.length_b   1.000
_cell.length_c   1.000
_cell.angle_alpha   90.00
_cell.angle_beta   90.00
_cell.angle_gamma   90.00
#
_symmetry.space_group_name_H-M   'P 1'
#
loop_
_entity.id
_entity.type
_entity.pdbx_description
1 polymer ?
#
loop_
_entity_poly.entity_id
_entity_poly.type
_entity_poly.pdbx_seq_one_letter_code
_entity_poly.pdbx_strand_id
1 'polypeptide(L)'
;MTEGYARLYGPLAVVTVLAYFLPITDRREIDSVAEMTVNDDPIAAVATFVLVALVGCLVAATLRPATTIWLPAWIAITSGMCGVMLLQNKNALPGKVNSIGAGIIVLALGTTVLAVAHAVHLIVIRERR
;
A
#
# COMPACT_ATOMS: atom_id res chain seq x y z
N MET A 1 28.13 -2.80 -5.09
CA MET A 1 27.23 -3.82 -4.49
C MET A 1 25.84 -3.21 -4.46
N THR A 2 24.97 -3.75 -5.30
CA THR A 2 23.59 -3.33 -5.53
C THR A 2 22.71 -3.70 -4.33
N GLU A 3 22.83 -2.97 -3.23
CA GLU A 3 21.74 -2.91 -2.26
C GLU A 3 20.62 -2.12 -2.95
N GLY A 4 19.75 -2.83 -3.68
CA GLY A 4 18.58 -2.25 -4.33
C GLY A 4 17.61 -1.65 -3.31
N TYR A 5 16.42 -1.25 -3.73
CA TYR A 5 15.43 -0.70 -2.80
C TYR A 5 14.84 -1.75 -1.82
N ALA A 6 15.48 -2.92 -1.72
CA ALA A 6 15.02 -4.08 -0.98
C ALA A 6 14.90 -3.87 0.52
N ARG A 7 15.82 -3.11 1.13
CA ARG A 7 15.77 -2.80 2.56
C ARG A 7 14.60 -1.89 2.93
N LEU A 8 14.15 -1.05 1.98
CA LEU A 8 13.06 -0.10 2.21
C LEU A 8 11.70 -0.70 1.87
N TYR A 9 11.54 -1.27 0.68
CA TYR A 9 10.24 -1.75 0.20
C TYR A 9 9.97 -3.23 0.49
N GLY A 10 10.99 -4.03 0.83
CA GLY A 10 10.83 -5.45 1.15
C GLY A 10 9.92 -5.68 2.37
N PRO A 11 10.20 -5.06 3.52
CA PRO A 11 9.32 -5.14 4.69
C PRO A 11 7.91 -4.62 4.39
N LEU A 12 7.80 -3.52 3.63
CA LEU A 12 6.50 -2.96 3.22
C LEU A 12 5.69 -3.93 2.36
N ALA A 13 6.33 -4.68 1.45
CA ALA A 13 5.66 -5.69 0.64
C ALA A 13 5.03 -6.78 1.52
N VAL A 14 5.79 -7.29 2.49
CA VAL A 14 5.32 -8.33 3.42
C VAL A 14 4.15 -7.81 4.26
N VAL A 15 4.28 -6.61 4.83
CA VAL A 15 3.21 -6.03 5.65
C VAL A 15 1.95 -5.73 4.82
N THR A 16 2.10 -5.29 3.57
CA THR A 16 0.98 -5.06 2.65
C THR A 16 0.24 -6.35 2.32
N VAL A 17 0.97 -7.46 2.11
CA VAL A 17 0.36 -8.79 1.89
C VAL A 17 -0.36 -9.26 3.14
N LEU A 18 0.23 -9.10 4.33
CA LEU A 18 -0.44 -9.47 5.58
C LEU A 18 -1.71 -8.64 5.82
N ALA A 19 -1.67 -7.34 5.50
CA ALA A 19 -2.81 -6.44 5.63
C ALA A 19 -4.01 -6.86 4.78
N TYR A 20 -3.80 -7.56 3.66
CA TYR A 20 -4.89 -8.09 2.82
C TYR A 20 -5.77 -9.12 3.55
N PHE A 21 -5.18 -9.89 4.46
CA PHE A 21 -5.86 -10.95 5.21
C PHE A 21 -6.33 -10.51 6.60
N LEU A 22 -5.96 -9.31 7.05
CA LEU A 22 -6.32 -8.85 8.39
C LEU A 22 -7.72 -8.24 8.44
N PRO A 23 -8.49 -8.48 9.52
CA PRO A 23 -9.80 -7.89 9.71
C PRO A 23 -9.69 -6.39 10.00
N ILE A 24 -10.43 -5.59 9.24
CA ILE A 24 -10.37 -4.12 9.28
C ILE A 24 -11.40 -3.53 10.26
N THR A 25 -12.50 -4.23 10.53
CA THR A 25 -13.50 -3.87 11.55
C THR A 25 -13.59 -4.95 12.65
N ASP A 26 -14.46 -4.73 13.64
CA ASP A 26 -14.73 -5.70 14.72
C ASP A 26 -16.02 -6.50 14.47
N ARG A 27 -16.51 -6.54 13.23
CA ARG A 27 -17.80 -7.15 12.87
C ARG A 27 -17.60 -8.57 12.38
N ARG A 28 -18.08 -9.53 13.18
CA ARG A 28 -17.98 -11.00 13.03
C ARG A 28 -18.35 -11.63 11.67
N GLU A 29 -18.86 -10.93 10.66
CA GLU A 29 -19.44 -11.58 9.48
C GLU A 29 -18.63 -11.49 8.19
N ILE A 30 -17.93 -10.41 7.87
CA ILE A 30 -17.02 -10.30 6.70
C ILE A 30 -16.08 -9.12 6.99
N ASP A 31 -14.78 -9.34 7.20
CA ASP A 31 -13.96 -8.29 7.80
C ASP A 31 -12.60 -8.03 7.14
N SER A 32 -12.11 -8.97 6.33
CA SER A 32 -10.88 -8.79 5.55
C SER A 32 -11.17 -8.48 4.09
N VAL A 33 -10.23 -7.80 3.40
CA VAL A 33 -10.35 -7.53 1.95
C VAL A 33 -10.46 -8.85 1.18
N ALA A 34 -9.74 -9.89 1.61
CA ALA A 34 -9.83 -11.22 1.05
C ALA A 34 -11.26 -11.81 1.10
N GLU A 35 -11.91 -11.74 2.25
CA GLU A 35 -13.28 -12.24 2.42
C GLU A 35 -14.31 -11.41 1.64
N MET A 36 -14.16 -10.08 1.61
CA MET A 36 -15.04 -9.21 0.84
C MET A 36 -14.97 -9.49 -0.67
N THR A 37 -13.78 -9.83 -1.19
CA THR A 37 -13.57 -10.18 -2.60
C THR A 37 -14.19 -11.52 -2.97
N VAL A 38 -14.15 -12.50 -2.06
CA VAL A 38 -14.79 -13.82 -2.27
C VAL A 38 -16.32 -13.71 -2.27
N ASN A 39 -16.87 -12.71 -1.57
CA ASN A 39 -18.30 -12.44 -1.52
C ASN A 39 -18.81 -11.49 -2.62
N ASP A 40 -18.06 -11.34 -3.72
CA ASP A 40 -18.42 -10.54 -4.90
C ASP A 40 -18.72 -9.04 -4.63
N ASP A 41 -18.12 -8.44 -3.59
CA ASP A 41 -18.22 -6.99 -3.40
C ASP A 41 -17.40 -6.26 -4.49
N PRO A 42 -18.04 -5.43 -5.35
CA PRO A 42 -17.34 -4.73 -6.42
C PRO A 42 -16.27 -3.76 -5.92
N ILE A 43 -16.42 -3.21 -4.71
CA ILE A 43 -15.43 -2.32 -4.09
C ILE A 43 -14.20 -3.14 -3.65
N ALA A 44 -14.42 -4.36 -3.16
CA ALA A 44 -13.35 -5.26 -2.73
C ALA A 44 -12.55 -5.82 -3.91
N ALA A 45 -13.19 -6.07 -5.05
CA ALA A 45 -12.50 -6.45 -6.29
C ALA A 45 -11.52 -5.35 -6.75
N VAL A 46 -11.95 -4.08 -6.71
CA VAL A 46 -11.08 -2.93 -7.04
C VAL A 46 -9.97 -2.79 -5.99
N ALA A 47 -10.29 -2.89 -4.69
CA ALA A 47 -9.28 -2.81 -3.63
C ALA A 47 -8.22 -3.92 -3.75
N THR A 48 -8.64 -5.14 -4.11
CA THR A 48 -7.77 -6.27 -4.37
C THR A 48 -6.86 -6.01 -5.56
N PHE A 49 -7.40 -5.50 -6.66
CA PHE A 49 -6.59 -5.15 -7.82
C PHE A 49 -5.52 -4.10 -7.48
N VAL A 50 -5.90 -3.04 -6.75
CA VAL A 50 -4.97 -1.99 -6.31
C VAL A 50 -3.92 -2.53 -5.34
N LEU A 51 -4.30 -3.42 -4.41
CA LEU A 51 -3.37 -4.07 -3.48
C LEU A 51 -2.38 -5.00 -4.21
N VAL A 52 -2.85 -5.82 -5.15
CA VAL A 52 -1.98 -6.67 -5.97
C VAL A 52 -1.04 -5.82 -6.81
N ALA A 53 -1.52 -4.71 -7.38
CA ALA A 53 -0.68 -3.76 -8.11
C ALA A 53 0.37 -3.11 -7.20
N LEU A 54 0.01 -2.71 -5.98
CA LEU A 54 0.93 -2.15 -4.98
C LEU A 54 1.99 -3.17 -4.58
N VAL A 55 1.61 -4.42 -4.25
CA VAL A 55 2.54 -5.50 -3.92
C VAL A 55 3.47 -5.78 -5.10
N GLY A 56 2.93 -5.82 -6.33
CA GLY A 56 3.71 -5.96 -7.55
C GLY A 56 4.75 -4.84 -7.70
N CYS A 57 4.36 -3.59 -7.43
CA CYS A 57 5.27 -2.45 -7.45
C CYS A 57 6.35 -2.54 -6.36
N LEU A 58 5.99 -2.95 -5.15
CA LEU A 58 6.93 -3.13 -4.04
C LEU A 58 7.94 -4.24 -4.35
N VAL A 59 7.47 -5.39 -4.86
CA VAL A 59 8.32 -6.53 -5.28
C VAL A 59 9.24 -6.13 -6.44
N ALA A 60 8.71 -5.38 -7.42
CA ALA A 60 9.52 -4.86 -8.51
C ALA A 60 10.58 -3.85 -8.02
N ALA A 61 10.27 -3.05 -6.99
CA ALA A 61 11.23 -2.13 -6.38
C ALA A 61 12.33 -2.88 -5.60
N THR A 62 12.01 -3.97 -4.92
CA THR A 62 13.00 -4.83 -4.22
C THR A 62 14.02 -5.42 -5.19
N LEU A 63 13.56 -5.83 -6.37
CA LEU A 63 14.37 -6.57 -7.35
C LEU A 63 15.11 -5.68 -8.36
N ARG A 64 14.74 -4.40 -8.49
CA ARG A 64 15.32 -3.48 -9.48
C ARG A 64 16.39 -2.53 -8.90
N PRO A 65 17.35 -2.10 -9.74
CA PRO A 65 18.37 -1.11 -9.35
C PRO A 65 17.76 0.24 -8.95
N ALA A 66 18.40 0.89 -7.96
CA ALA A 66 17.95 2.12 -7.31
C ALA A 66 18.09 3.42 -8.16
N THR A 67 17.83 3.35 -9.46
CA THR A 67 18.06 4.44 -10.42
C THR A 67 16.78 4.93 -11.11
N THR A 68 15.65 4.27 -10.87
CA THR A 68 14.40 4.52 -11.59
C THR A 68 13.38 5.28 -10.74
N ILE A 69 12.92 6.43 -11.25
CA ILE A 69 11.96 7.35 -10.58
C ILE A 69 10.50 6.87 -10.71
N TRP A 70 10.18 6.11 -11.76
CA TRP A 70 8.80 5.68 -12.03
C TRP A 70 8.24 4.73 -10.96
N LEU A 71 9.08 3.88 -10.35
CA LEU A 71 8.68 2.92 -9.31
C LEU A 71 8.17 3.61 -8.02
N PRO A 72 8.92 4.53 -7.39
CA PRO A 72 8.42 5.31 -6.27
C PRO A 72 7.13 6.07 -6.59
N ALA A 73 7.00 6.64 -7.80
CA ALA A 73 5.78 7.34 -8.21
C ALA A 73 4.56 6.40 -8.25
N TRP A 74 4.72 5.19 -8.81
CA TRP A 74 3.65 4.19 -8.83
C TRP A 74 3.28 3.69 -7.44
N ILE A 75 4.25 3.51 -6.55
CA ILE A 75 4.00 3.14 -5.15
C ILE A 75 3.24 4.25 -4.43
N ALA A 76 3.58 5.52 -4.66
CA ALA A 76 2.85 6.65 -4.08
C ALA A 76 1.39 6.69 -4.55
N ILE A 77 1.15 6.51 -5.85
CA ILE A 77 -0.20 6.51 -6.43
C ILE A 77 -1.02 5.36 -5.86
N THR A 78 -0.51 4.13 -5.93
CA THR A 78 -1.25 2.93 -5.51
C THR A 78 -1.49 2.88 -4.00
N SER A 79 -0.49 3.23 -3.18
CA SER A 79 -0.66 3.33 -1.72
C SER A 79 -1.63 4.46 -1.32
N GLY A 80 -1.57 5.60 -2.01
CA GLY A 80 -2.49 6.72 -1.80
C GLY A 80 -3.92 6.32 -2.14
N MET A 81 -4.13 5.61 -3.25
CA MET A 81 -5.44 5.05 -3.62
C MET A 81 -5.94 4.07 -2.55
N CYS A 82 -5.11 3.15 -2.04
CA CYS A 82 -5.48 2.28 -0.93
C CYS A 82 -5.92 3.09 0.30
N GLY A 83 -5.17 4.12 0.69
CA GLY A 83 -5.51 4.99 1.82
C GLY A 83 -6.85 5.70 1.61
N VAL A 84 -7.08 6.27 0.43
CA VAL A 84 -8.35 6.94 0.10
C VAL A 84 -9.53 5.97 0.10
N MET A 85 -9.37 4.78 -0.49
CA MET A 85 -10.42 3.75 -0.51
C MET A 85 -10.78 3.29 0.91
N LEU A 86 -9.79 3.14 1.79
CA LEU A 86 -10.03 2.80 3.19
C LEU A 86 -10.76 3.93 3.94
N LEU A 87 -10.39 5.20 3.70
CA LEU A 87 -11.07 6.36 4.29
C LEU A 87 -12.49 6.56 3.78
N GLN A 88 -12.75 6.21 2.51
CA GLN A 88 -14.05 6.34 1.87
C GLN A 88 -14.98 5.14 2.12
N ASN A 89 -14.47 4.06 2.70
CA ASN A 89 -15.27 2.89 3.02
C ASN A 89 -16.35 3.26 4.04
N LYS A 90 -17.61 3.31 3.60
CA LYS A 90 -18.78 3.66 4.44
C LYS A 90 -19.01 2.68 5.59
N ASN A 91 -18.45 1.48 5.51
CA ASN A 91 -18.44 0.51 6.61
C ASN A 91 -17.37 0.83 7.68
N ALA A 92 -16.39 1.66 7.34
CA ALA A 92 -15.28 2.16 8.17
C ALA A 92 -15.51 3.60 8.68
N LEU A 93 -16.76 4.00 8.96
CA LEU A 93 -17.09 5.28 9.60
C LEU A 93 -16.23 5.49 10.87
N PRO A 94 -15.85 6.75 11.21
CA PRO A 94 -15.04 7.04 12.39
C PRO A 94 -15.71 6.47 13.64
N GLY A 95 -15.05 5.48 14.27
CA GLY A 95 -15.57 4.73 15.42
C GLY A 95 -15.90 3.24 15.15
N LYS A 96 -15.81 2.76 13.91
CA LYS A 96 -16.00 1.33 13.55
C LYS A 96 -14.73 0.61 13.10
N VAL A 97 -13.64 1.34 12.95
CA VAL A 97 -12.33 0.79 12.56
C VAL A 97 -11.61 0.34 13.82
N ASN A 98 -11.20 -0.92 13.85
CA ASN A 98 -10.42 -1.45 14.96
C ASN A 98 -8.97 -0.89 14.92
N SER A 99 -8.17 -1.16 15.96
CA SER A 99 -6.78 -0.68 16.02
C SER A 99 -5.92 -1.16 14.84
N ILE A 100 -6.28 -2.30 14.23
CA ILE A 100 -5.57 -2.89 13.09
C ILE A 100 -5.88 -2.12 11.81
N GLY A 101 -7.16 -1.84 11.52
CA GLY A 101 -7.59 -1.04 10.38
C GLY A 101 -7.04 0.38 10.42
N ALA A 102 -6.97 0.99 11.62
CA ALA A 102 -6.32 2.28 11.82
C ALA A 102 -4.81 2.20 11.50
N GLY A 103 -4.15 1.12 11.93
CA GLY A 103 -2.76 0.84 11.59
C GLY A 103 -2.52 0.69 10.09
N ILE A 104 -3.41 0.01 9.36
CA ILE A 104 -3.32 -0.16 7.90
C ILE A 104 -3.48 1.18 7.18
N ILE A 105 -4.41 2.04 7.62
CA ILE A 105 -4.58 3.39 7.04
C ILE A 105 -3.30 4.22 7.25
N VAL A 106 -2.77 4.23 8.48
CA VAL A 106 -1.52 4.94 8.78
C VAL A 106 -0.36 4.41 7.95
N LEU A 107 -0.28 3.09 7.76
CA LEU A 107 0.75 2.46 6.94
C LEU A 107 0.62 2.81 5.47
N ALA A 108 -0.60 2.82 4.92
CA ALA A 108 -0.85 3.22 3.54
C ALA A 108 -0.43 4.68 3.29
N LEU A 109 -0.89 5.61 4.14
CA LEU A 109 -0.52 7.03 4.06
C LEU A 109 0.97 7.26 4.28
N GLY A 110 1.56 6.58 5.26
CA GLY A 110 3.00 6.64 5.54
C GLY A 110 3.83 6.13 4.35
N THR A 111 3.39 5.06 3.71
CA THR A 111 4.02 4.52 2.49
C THR A 111 3.93 5.52 1.34
N THR A 112 2.81 6.23 1.20
CA THR A 112 2.66 7.30 0.20
C THR A 112 3.67 8.41 0.43
N VAL A 113 3.76 8.93 1.66
CA VAL A 113 4.71 10.00 2.01
C VAL A 113 6.15 9.55 1.77
N LEU A 114 6.49 8.34 2.20
CA LEU A 114 7.83 7.78 2.00
C LEU A 114 8.18 7.64 0.51
N ALA A 115 7.25 7.16 -0.30
CA ALA A 115 7.44 6.99 -1.74
C ALA A 115 7.60 8.34 -2.47
N VAL A 116 6.83 9.36 -2.06
CA VAL A 116 6.98 10.73 -2.58
C VAL A 116 8.34 11.33 -2.19
N ALA A 117 8.73 11.24 -0.92
CA ALA A 117 10.01 11.73 -0.45
C ALA A 117 11.18 11.07 -1.20
N HIS A 118 11.06 9.76 -1.45
CA HIS A 118 12.03 9.01 -2.23
C HIS A 118 12.08 9.46 -3.69
N ALA A 119 10.94 9.68 -4.34
CA ALA A 119 10.88 10.20 -5.70
C ALA A 119 11.58 11.57 -5.81
N VAL A 120 11.29 12.47 -4.87
CA VAL A 120 11.93 13.80 -4.79
C VAL A 120 13.44 13.68 -4.60
N HIS A 121 13.89 12.82 -3.69
CA HIS A 121 15.31 12.59 -3.46
C HIS A 121 16.05 12.11 -4.72
N LEU A 122 15.45 11.20 -5.50
CA LEU A 122 16.02 10.74 -6.77
C LEU A 122 16.08 11.85 -7.83
N ILE A 123 15.06 12.71 -7.89
CA ILE A 123 15.04 13.86 -8.81
C ILE A 123 16.17 14.83 -8.46
N VAL A 124 16.31 15.20 -7.19
CA VAL A 124 17.35 16.14 -6.73
C VAL A 124 18.76 15.59 -6.99
N ILE A 125 18.99 14.28 -6.78
CA ILE A 125 20.28 13.66 -7.10
C ILE A 125 20.56 13.69 -8.60
N ARG A 126 19.53 13.50 -9.43
CA ARG A 126 19.68 13.49 -10.89
C ARG A 126 20.03 14.86 -11.45
N GLU A 127 19.53 15.94 -10.87
CA GLU A 127 19.86 17.32 -11.27
C GLU A 127 21.28 17.76 -10.89
N ARG A 128 21.92 17.06 -9.94
CA ARG A 128 23.30 17.36 -9.48
C ARG A 128 24.40 16.62 -10.27
N ARG A 129 24.02 15.80 -11.27
CA ARG A 129 24.95 15.08 -12.15
C ARG A 129 24.89 15.66 -13.56
#